data_AF-A0A6J7ITI8-F1
#
_entry.id   AF-A0A6J7ITI8-F1
#
_cell.length_a   1.000
_cell.length_b   1.000
_cell.length_c   1.000
_cell.angle_alpha   90.00
_cell.angle_beta   90.00
_cell.angle_gamma   90.00
#
_symmetry.space_group_name_H-M   'P 1'
#
loop_
_entity.id
_entity.type
_entity.pdbx_description
1 polymer ?
#
loop_
_entity_poly.entity_id
_entity_poly.type
_entity_poly.pdbx_seq_one_letter_code
_entity_poly.pdbx_strand_id
1 'polypeptide(L)'
;MAEGSTPVRVAIVGAGPAGFYATDKLLRAGGIEVELFDRLPTPYGLVRAGVAPDHPKIKSVTRVFQKAAALEGFRFHGNVEVGRDITHAELLDHHHAVIYTYGAALDRRLGIPGEDLPGSVPATEFVAWYNGHPDAADHQFDLRGPRAVVIGNGNVAVDVARMLMLTQGELSVTDTSDTAIAALAQSGIEEVVILGRRGPAQAAYTTPELRELGELEDADVVVDPADVVLDAASAAWLEGDDADRTARDNVEIVQEYAARTPHGHAKRVVLRFLASPVEILGTDRVEGLRIVRNELVVGEHGTQRARATGEEEVIDCSLVLRSVGYRGAGLEGLPFDDAAGTILNDDGRVLSEPGRAPLPGVYTAGWIKRGPSGVIGTNKKCAHETVDHLLEDLEAGVLAQPPAGAQELDALLDARGATRIDFPAWERIDEHETTTGEAQGRPRVKLLRREHLLERARGGS
;
A
#
# COMPACT_ATOMS: atom_id res chain seq x y z
N MET A 1 20.93 -31.21 14.00
CA MET A 1 19.81 -31.35 14.94
C MET A 1 19.37 -32.81 14.95
N ALA A 2 19.00 -33.35 16.10
CA ALA A 2 18.68 -34.77 16.26
C ALA A 2 17.36 -35.15 15.55
N GLU A 3 17.34 -36.29 14.87
CA GLU A 3 16.10 -36.91 14.37
C GLU A 3 15.13 -37.13 15.54
N GLY A 4 14.02 -36.39 15.57
CA GLY A 4 12.94 -36.58 16.56
C GLY A 4 12.45 -35.33 17.31
N SER A 5 12.97 -34.11 17.08
CA SER A 5 12.35 -32.91 17.64
C SER A 5 11.21 -32.42 16.76
N THR A 6 10.03 -32.18 17.35
CA THR A 6 8.92 -31.49 16.69
C THR A 6 9.41 -30.16 16.11
N PRO A 7 9.10 -29.84 14.84
CA PRO A 7 9.55 -28.61 14.22
C PRO A 7 8.96 -27.38 14.92
N VAL A 8 9.71 -26.28 14.90
CA VAL A 8 9.24 -25.00 15.43
C VAL A 8 8.19 -24.43 14.50
N ARG A 9 6.97 -24.26 14.98
CA ARG A 9 5.84 -23.71 14.21
C ARG A 9 5.73 -22.21 14.40
N VAL A 10 5.71 -21.45 13.30
CA VAL A 10 5.58 -19.98 13.28
C VAL A 10 4.39 -19.58 12.41
N ALA A 11 3.46 -18.80 12.98
CA ALA A 11 2.40 -18.17 12.20
C ALA A 11 2.86 -16.81 11.67
N ILE A 12 2.46 -16.47 10.44
CA ILE A 12 2.67 -15.14 9.86
C ILE A 12 1.32 -14.61 9.39
N VAL A 13 0.96 -13.39 9.82
CA VAL A 13 -0.35 -12.80 9.55
C VAL A 13 -0.22 -11.68 8.51
N GLY A 14 -0.56 -11.98 7.26
CA GLY A 14 -0.53 -11.08 6.11
C GLY A 14 0.44 -11.55 5.04
N ALA A 15 -0.07 -11.97 3.88
CA ALA A 15 0.69 -12.50 2.75
C ALA A 15 1.22 -11.41 1.80
N GLY A 16 1.52 -10.22 2.32
CA GLY A 16 2.24 -9.18 1.57
C GLY A 16 3.75 -9.43 1.50
N PRO A 17 4.54 -8.48 0.95
CA PRO A 17 6.00 -8.59 0.88
C PRO A 17 6.68 -8.93 2.20
N ALA A 18 6.30 -8.25 3.29
CA ALA A 18 6.90 -8.49 4.60
C ALA A 18 6.67 -9.92 5.08
N GLY A 19 5.46 -10.46 4.86
CA GLY A 19 5.11 -11.84 5.20
C GLY A 19 5.98 -12.83 4.43
N PHE A 20 6.02 -12.71 3.10
CA PHE A 20 6.82 -13.63 2.27
C PHE A 20 8.33 -13.50 2.49
N TYR A 21 8.87 -12.31 2.78
CA TYR A 21 10.28 -12.17 3.12
C TYR A 21 10.61 -12.81 4.47
N ALA A 22 9.70 -12.73 5.45
CA ALA A 22 9.84 -13.45 6.71
C ALA A 22 9.74 -14.97 6.50
N THR A 23 8.75 -15.43 5.72
CA THR A 23 8.59 -16.84 5.32
C THR A 23 9.86 -17.39 4.67
N ASP A 24 10.38 -16.73 3.62
CA ASP A 24 11.57 -17.19 2.90
C ASP A 24 12.77 -17.34 3.83
N LYS A 25 12.98 -16.38 4.73
CA LYS A 25 14.11 -16.42 5.66
C LYS A 25 13.97 -17.51 6.72
N LEU A 26 12.78 -17.67 7.32
CA LEU A 26 12.51 -18.70 8.33
C LEU A 26 12.67 -20.12 7.75
N LEU A 27 12.06 -20.39 6.59
CA LEU A 27 12.15 -21.73 5.98
C LEU A 27 13.58 -22.07 5.56
N ARG A 28 14.38 -21.08 5.15
CA ARG A 28 15.80 -21.27 4.84
C ARG A 28 16.70 -21.49 6.06
N ALA A 29 16.28 -21.05 7.25
CA ALA A 29 17.00 -21.36 8.49
C ALA A 29 16.89 -22.85 8.86
N GLY A 30 15.80 -23.51 8.44
CA GLY A 30 15.57 -24.95 8.62
C GLY A 30 15.04 -25.30 10.01
N GLY A 31 14.33 -26.43 10.12
CA GLY A 31 13.70 -26.88 11.37
C GLY A 31 12.48 -26.06 11.81
N ILE A 32 11.96 -25.22 10.91
CA ILE A 32 10.83 -24.32 11.14
C ILE A 32 9.74 -24.62 10.11
N GLU A 33 8.50 -24.76 10.58
CA GLU A 33 7.29 -24.75 9.76
C GLU A 33 6.64 -23.37 9.82
N VAL A 34 6.21 -22.85 8.68
CA VAL A 34 5.60 -21.52 8.54
C VAL A 34 4.18 -21.66 8.02
N GLU A 35 3.22 -21.15 8.80
CA GLU A 35 1.82 -21.02 8.41
C GLU A 35 1.51 -19.55 8.11
N LEU A 36 1.29 -19.23 6.83
CA LEU A 36 1.03 -17.87 6.35
C LEU A 36 -0.49 -17.66 6.18
N PHE A 37 -1.06 -16.77 6.99
CA PHE A 37 -2.48 -16.43 6.99
C PHE A 37 -2.73 -15.15 6.18
N ASP A 38 -3.80 -15.14 5.39
CA ASP A 38 -4.30 -13.92 4.75
C ASP A 38 -5.82 -13.92 4.69
N ARG A 39 -6.42 -12.75 4.94
CA ARG A 39 -7.88 -12.57 4.87
C ARG A 39 -8.42 -12.73 3.44
N LEU A 40 -7.58 -12.54 2.42
CA LEU A 40 -7.97 -12.64 1.02
C LEU A 40 -7.69 -14.05 0.49
N PRO A 41 -8.48 -14.52 -0.50
CA PRO A 41 -8.14 -15.71 -1.27
C PRO A 41 -6.90 -15.53 -2.18
N THR A 42 -6.30 -14.34 -2.24
CA THR A 42 -5.16 -14.06 -3.12
C THR A 42 -4.02 -13.48 -2.31
N PRO A 43 -2.81 -14.07 -2.36
CA PRO A 43 -1.64 -13.56 -1.65
C PRO A 43 -1.05 -12.32 -2.35
N TYR A 44 0.11 -11.89 -1.86
CA TYR A 44 0.98 -10.81 -2.35
C TYR A 44 0.58 -9.39 -1.95
N GLY A 45 -0.56 -9.22 -1.28
CA GLY A 45 -1.01 -7.94 -0.74
C GLY A 45 -0.93 -6.80 -1.76
N LEU A 46 -0.31 -5.67 -1.38
CA LEU A 46 -0.20 -4.50 -2.24
C LEU A 46 0.67 -4.71 -3.50
N VAL A 47 1.43 -5.79 -3.63
CA VAL A 47 2.07 -6.10 -4.93
C VAL A 47 1.02 -6.44 -5.98
N ARG A 48 -0.05 -7.12 -5.58
CA ARG A 48 -1.17 -7.46 -6.45
C ARG A 48 -2.23 -6.37 -6.49
N ALA A 49 -2.54 -5.79 -5.33
CA ALA A 49 -3.69 -4.91 -5.14
C ALA A 49 -3.36 -3.41 -4.99
N GLY A 50 -2.08 -3.04 -4.97
CA GLY A 50 -1.62 -1.65 -4.75
C GLY A 50 -0.80 -1.12 -5.92
N VAL A 51 0.30 -1.80 -6.27
CA VAL A 51 1.19 -1.45 -7.39
C VAL A 51 0.35 -1.23 -8.65
N ALA A 52 0.55 -0.08 -9.29
CA ALA A 52 -0.23 0.32 -10.44
C ALA A 52 -0.14 -0.71 -11.59
N PRO A 53 -1.23 -0.96 -12.33
CA PRO A 53 -1.27 -1.94 -13.42
C PRO A 53 -0.26 -1.70 -14.54
N ASP A 54 0.11 -0.45 -14.78
CA ASP A 54 1.13 -0.03 -15.74
C ASP A 54 2.57 -0.18 -15.21
N HIS A 55 2.75 -0.70 -13.99
CA HIS A 55 4.05 -1.05 -13.40
C HIS A 55 4.28 -2.58 -13.26
N PRO A 56 4.15 -3.39 -14.33
CA PRO A 56 4.25 -4.85 -14.23
C PRO A 56 5.64 -5.33 -13.79
N LYS A 57 6.70 -4.55 -14.05
CA LYS A 57 8.07 -4.87 -13.64
C LYS A 57 8.20 -4.96 -12.11
N ILE A 58 7.52 -4.09 -11.37
CA ILE A 58 7.54 -4.08 -9.90
C ILE A 58 6.82 -5.33 -9.35
N LYS A 59 5.71 -5.74 -9.99
CA LYS A 59 4.95 -6.96 -9.62
C LYS A 59 5.75 -8.25 -9.78
N SER A 60 6.84 -8.22 -10.54
CA SER A 60 7.68 -9.38 -10.82
C SER A 60 8.40 -9.99 -9.60
N VAL A 61 8.42 -9.27 -8.47
CA VAL A 61 8.87 -9.77 -7.16
C VAL A 61 8.07 -10.98 -6.67
N THR A 62 6.83 -11.17 -7.14
CA THR A 62 6.02 -12.35 -6.79
C THR A 62 6.70 -13.68 -7.13
N ARG A 63 7.61 -13.71 -8.11
CA ARG A 63 8.43 -14.90 -8.40
C ARG A 63 9.34 -15.31 -7.23
N VAL A 64 9.79 -14.36 -6.41
CA VAL A 64 10.53 -14.67 -5.17
C VAL A 64 9.59 -15.30 -4.15
N PHE A 65 8.36 -14.79 -4.05
CA PHE A 65 7.35 -15.29 -3.12
C PHE A 65 6.86 -16.69 -3.49
N GLN A 66 6.68 -16.97 -4.79
CA GLN A 66 6.38 -18.32 -5.29
C GLN A 66 7.50 -19.32 -4.95
N LYS A 67 8.78 -18.91 -5.07
CA LYS A 67 9.91 -19.75 -4.66
C LYS A 67 9.92 -20.03 -3.16
N ALA A 68 9.52 -19.07 -2.34
CA ALA A 68 9.38 -19.25 -0.90
C ALA A 68 8.23 -20.21 -0.57
N ALA A 69 7.09 -20.08 -1.25
CA ALA A 69 5.93 -20.96 -1.09
C ALA A 69 6.19 -22.42 -1.52
N ALA A 70 7.21 -22.65 -2.35
CA ALA A 70 7.62 -23.98 -2.79
C ALA A 70 8.60 -24.69 -1.82
N LEU A 71 9.02 -24.04 -0.73
CA LEU A 71 9.91 -24.65 0.26
C LEU A 71 9.12 -25.61 1.17
N GLU A 72 9.78 -26.68 1.61
CA GLU A 72 9.23 -27.60 2.61
C GLU A 72 8.94 -26.86 3.92
N GLY A 73 7.84 -27.24 4.60
CA GLY A 73 7.39 -26.58 5.81
C GLY A 73 6.54 -25.32 5.59
N PHE A 74 6.25 -24.93 4.34
CA PHE A 74 5.31 -23.85 4.04
C PHE A 74 3.86 -24.33 4.00
N ARG A 75 2.96 -23.58 4.64
CA ARG A 75 1.50 -23.73 4.50
C ARG A 75 0.84 -22.37 4.35
N PHE A 76 -0.11 -22.26 3.43
CA PHE A 76 -0.90 -21.05 3.22
C PHE A 76 -2.34 -21.25 3.68
N HIS A 77 -2.86 -20.28 4.43
CA HIS A 77 -4.23 -20.19 4.92
C HIS A 77 -4.85 -18.89 4.39
N GLY A 78 -5.20 -18.88 3.10
CA GLY A 78 -5.91 -17.75 2.50
C GLY A 78 -7.41 -17.80 2.82
N ASN A 79 -8.07 -16.64 2.69
CA ASN A 79 -9.45 -16.43 3.13
C ASN A 79 -9.68 -16.75 4.62
N VAL A 80 -8.67 -16.49 5.45
CA VAL A 80 -8.72 -16.62 6.92
C VAL A 80 -8.30 -15.28 7.53
N GLU A 81 -9.25 -14.62 8.18
CA GLU A 81 -9.06 -13.31 8.79
C GLU A 81 -8.76 -13.44 10.28
N VAL A 82 -7.51 -13.17 10.65
CA VAL A 82 -7.09 -13.10 12.05
C VAL A 82 -7.79 -11.92 12.72
N GLY A 83 -8.41 -12.15 13.87
CA GLY A 83 -9.31 -11.24 14.57
C GLY A 83 -10.79 -11.58 14.38
N ARG A 84 -11.15 -12.36 13.34
CA ARG A 84 -12.52 -12.85 13.12
C ARG A 84 -12.61 -14.37 13.16
N ASP A 85 -11.83 -15.02 12.31
CA ASP A 85 -11.88 -16.47 12.11
C ASP A 85 -10.97 -17.19 13.12
N ILE A 86 -9.86 -16.56 13.51
CA ILE A 86 -8.93 -17.00 14.57
C ILE A 86 -8.38 -15.79 15.33
N THR A 87 -8.25 -15.90 16.65
CA THR A 87 -7.76 -14.80 17.50
C THR A 87 -6.24 -14.81 17.66
N HIS A 88 -5.67 -13.71 18.17
CA HIS A 88 -4.25 -13.65 18.55
C HIS A 88 -3.87 -14.74 19.57
N ALA A 89 -4.69 -14.93 20.60
CA ALA A 89 -4.44 -15.92 21.65
C ALA A 89 -4.42 -17.35 21.08
N GLU A 90 -5.39 -17.67 20.21
CA GLU A 90 -5.44 -18.98 19.55
C GLU A 90 -4.23 -19.21 18.64
N LEU A 91 -3.74 -18.18 17.93
CA LEU A 91 -2.51 -18.32 17.15
C LEU A 91 -1.31 -18.70 18.06
N LEU A 92 -1.21 -18.14 19.25
CA LEU A 92 -0.16 -18.50 20.22
C LEU A 92 -0.40 -19.88 20.86
N ASP A 93 -1.64 -20.32 21.01
CA ASP A 93 -1.94 -21.68 21.48
C ASP A 93 -1.49 -22.75 20.47
N HIS A 94 -1.36 -22.38 19.20
CA HIS A 94 -0.96 -23.28 18.11
C HIS A 94 0.46 -23.04 17.59
N HIS A 95 1.18 -21.98 17.99
CA HIS A 95 2.49 -21.65 17.42
C HIS A 95 3.48 -21.19 18.48
N HIS A 96 4.76 -21.45 18.26
CA HIS A 96 5.84 -20.98 19.12
C HIS A 96 6.03 -19.46 18.98
N ALA A 97 5.72 -18.92 17.80
CA ALA A 97 5.77 -17.50 17.52
C ALA A 97 4.74 -17.08 16.46
N VAL A 98 4.36 -15.80 16.50
CA VAL A 98 3.48 -15.14 15.53
C VAL A 98 4.16 -13.86 15.04
N ILE A 99 4.26 -13.68 13.72
CA ILE A 99 4.76 -12.45 13.10
C ILE A 99 3.60 -11.73 12.40
N TYR A 100 3.30 -10.52 12.83
CA TYR A 100 2.29 -9.67 12.21
C TYR A 100 2.86 -8.86 11.05
N THR A 101 2.32 -9.08 9.84
CA THR A 101 2.78 -8.47 8.58
C THR A 101 1.62 -7.95 7.72
N TYR A 102 0.45 -7.71 8.32
CA TYR A 102 -0.79 -7.33 7.63
C TYR A 102 -0.81 -5.89 7.09
N GLY A 103 0.27 -5.13 7.30
CA GLY A 103 0.47 -3.82 6.69
C GLY A 103 -0.47 -2.74 7.23
N ALA A 104 -0.81 -1.78 6.38
CA ALA A 104 -1.66 -0.65 6.73
C ALA A 104 -2.84 -0.59 5.77
N ALA A 105 -4.04 -0.91 6.27
CA ALA A 105 -5.25 -1.06 5.47
C ALA A 105 -6.18 0.16 5.52
N LEU A 106 -5.95 1.08 6.46
CA LEU A 106 -6.76 2.28 6.63
C LEU A 106 -6.07 3.51 6.02
N ASP A 107 -6.81 4.60 5.97
CA ASP A 107 -6.37 5.89 5.45
C ASP A 107 -6.26 6.95 6.52
N ARG A 108 -5.35 7.91 6.30
CA ARG A 108 -5.29 9.12 7.11
C ARG A 108 -6.37 10.09 6.63
N ARG A 109 -7.20 10.53 7.59
CA ARG A 109 -8.18 11.60 7.39
C ARG A 109 -7.46 12.95 7.29
N LEU A 110 -8.00 13.85 6.48
CA LEU A 110 -7.62 15.25 6.42
C LEU A 110 -8.12 16.01 7.65
N GLY A 111 -9.29 15.65 8.17
CA GLY A 111 -9.90 16.32 9.33
C GLY A 111 -10.41 17.72 9.00
N ILE A 112 -10.93 17.91 7.78
CA ILE A 112 -11.44 19.19 7.29
C ILE A 112 -12.96 19.10 6.99
N PRO A 113 -13.70 20.23 6.99
CA PRO A 113 -15.10 20.23 6.59
C PRO A 113 -15.29 19.72 5.16
N GLY A 114 -16.40 19.01 4.94
CA GLY A 114 -16.76 18.42 3.65
C GLY A 114 -16.00 17.14 3.27
N GLU A 115 -15.10 16.63 4.14
CA GLU A 115 -14.32 15.41 3.87
C GLU A 115 -15.20 14.19 3.55
N ASP A 116 -16.40 14.07 4.12
CA ASP A 116 -17.29 12.94 3.89
C ASP A 116 -18.29 13.16 2.72
N LEU A 117 -18.15 14.23 1.94
CA LEU A 117 -19.00 14.47 0.76
C LEU A 117 -18.79 13.40 -0.33
N PRO A 118 -19.85 12.93 -1.01
CA PRO A 118 -19.72 12.11 -2.21
C PRO A 118 -18.80 12.76 -3.25
N GLY A 119 -17.79 12.03 -3.71
CA GLY A 119 -16.71 12.56 -4.55
C GLY A 119 -15.44 12.92 -3.78
N SER A 120 -15.43 12.87 -2.44
CA SER A 120 -14.21 12.92 -1.64
C SER A 120 -13.88 11.53 -1.10
N VAL A 121 -12.85 10.91 -1.68
CA VAL A 121 -12.54 9.50 -1.45
C VAL A 121 -11.07 9.32 -1.10
N PRO A 122 -10.71 8.33 -0.26
CA PRO A 122 -9.32 7.96 -0.09
C PRO A 122 -8.72 7.45 -1.40
N ALA A 123 -7.48 7.83 -1.68
CA ALA A 123 -6.79 7.36 -2.89
C ALA A 123 -6.68 5.82 -2.91
N THR A 124 -6.58 5.19 -1.75
CA THR A 124 -6.45 3.73 -1.56
C THR A 124 -7.67 2.96 -2.03
N GLU A 125 -8.88 3.50 -1.86
CA GLU A 125 -10.12 2.91 -2.39
C GLU A 125 -10.15 2.95 -3.92
N PHE A 126 -9.65 4.04 -4.51
CA PHE A 126 -9.49 4.17 -5.95
C PHE A 126 -8.43 3.20 -6.49
N VAL A 127 -7.29 3.08 -5.78
CA VAL A 127 -6.24 2.09 -6.07
C VAL A 127 -6.77 0.67 -6.00
N ALA A 128 -7.49 0.33 -4.93
CA ALA A 128 -8.08 -0.99 -4.73
C ALA A 128 -9.07 -1.32 -5.86
N TRP A 129 -9.89 -0.36 -6.26
CA TRP A 129 -10.86 -0.52 -7.35
C TRP A 129 -10.19 -0.79 -8.71
N TYR A 130 -9.24 0.03 -9.14
CA TYR A 130 -8.59 -0.19 -10.43
C TYR A 130 -7.69 -1.44 -10.42
N ASN A 131 -7.19 -1.86 -9.25
CA ASN A 131 -6.42 -3.10 -9.12
C ASN A 131 -7.31 -4.35 -8.93
N GLY A 132 -8.63 -4.21 -8.89
CA GLY A 132 -9.55 -5.34 -8.74
C GLY A 132 -9.48 -6.03 -7.38
N HIS A 133 -9.28 -5.26 -6.32
CA HIS A 133 -9.36 -5.75 -4.95
C HIS A 133 -10.81 -6.17 -4.61
N PRO A 134 -11.07 -7.34 -4.00
CA PRO A 134 -12.43 -7.82 -3.79
C PRO A 134 -13.34 -6.93 -2.97
N ASP A 135 -12.81 -6.26 -1.96
CA ASP A 135 -13.60 -5.33 -1.14
C ASP A 135 -13.96 -4.02 -1.87
N ALA A 136 -13.36 -3.76 -3.04
CA ALA A 136 -13.64 -2.59 -3.87
C ALA A 136 -14.40 -2.96 -5.16
N ALA A 137 -14.91 -4.19 -5.26
CA ALA A 137 -15.56 -4.71 -6.48
C ALA A 137 -16.80 -3.91 -6.89
N ASP A 138 -17.54 -3.38 -5.90
CA ASP A 138 -18.76 -2.61 -6.11
C ASP A 138 -18.52 -1.09 -6.01
N HIS A 139 -17.26 -0.64 -5.85
CA HIS A 139 -16.95 0.79 -5.83
C HIS A 139 -17.25 1.43 -7.19
N GLN A 140 -17.87 2.60 -7.13
CA GLN A 140 -18.19 3.43 -8.29
C GLN A 140 -17.69 4.84 -8.03
N PHE A 141 -17.01 5.41 -9.02
CA PHE A 141 -16.49 6.77 -8.96
C PHE A 141 -17.18 7.61 -10.04
N ASP A 142 -17.66 8.79 -9.65
CA ASP A 142 -18.19 9.76 -10.62
C ASP A 142 -17.02 10.50 -11.29
N LEU A 143 -16.69 10.07 -12.50
CA LEU A 143 -15.58 10.61 -13.30
C LEU A 143 -16.07 11.56 -14.40
N ARG A 144 -17.32 12.06 -14.34
CA ARG A 144 -17.90 12.85 -15.44
C ARG A 144 -17.45 14.31 -15.46
N GLY A 145 -17.03 14.85 -14.32
CA GLY A 145 -16.57 16.24 -14.25
C GLY A 145 -15.19 16.43 -14.89
N PRO A 146 -14.80 17.68 -15.17
CA PRO A 146 -13.57 17.97 -15.92
C PRO A 146 -12.30 17.94 -15.06
N ARG A 147 -12.42 18.04 -13.73
CA ARG A 147 -11.28 18.18 -12.83
C ARG A 147 -11.35 17.28 -11.60
N ALA A 148 -10.25 16.57 -11.35
CA ALA A 148 -9.95 15.91 -10.08
C ALA A 148 -8.81 16.63 -9.33
N VAL A 149 -8.83 16.59 -8.00
CA VAL A 149 -7.72 17.02 -7.15
C VAL A 149 -7.22 15.83 -6.34
N VAL A 150 -5.93 15.54 -6.43
CA VAL A 150 -5.25 14.52 -5.62
C VAL A 150 -4.42 15.23 -4.55
N ILE A 151 -4.73 15.01 -3.27
CA ILE A 151 -4.05 15.66 -2.15
C ILE A 151 -2.89 14.78 -1.68
N GLY A 152 -1.65 15.24 -1.86
CA GLY A 152 -0.41 14.55 -1.49
C GLY A 152 0.63 14.55 -2.62
N ASN A 153 1.92 14.46 -2.28
CA ASN A 153 3.02 14.34 -3.25
C ASN A 153 3.83 13.05 -3.02
N GLY A 154 3.16 11.91 -2.90
CA GLY A 154 3.81 10.58 -2.86
C GLY A 154 3.56 9.80 -4.15
N ASN A 155 4.22 8.64 -4.30
CA ASN A 155 4.02 7.78 -5.48
C ASN A 155 2.56 7.42 -5.71
N VAL A 156 1.78 7.15 -4.65
CA VAL A 156 0.34 6.85 -4.79
C VAL A 156 -0.44 8.01 -5.40
N ALA A 157 -0.08 9.26 -5.08
CA ALA A 157 -0.72 10.42 -5.69
C ALA A 157 -0.41 10.51 -7.19
N VAL A 158 0.84 10.21 -7.56
CA VAL A 158 1.29 10.14 -8.95
C VAL A 158 0.60 9.00 -9.70
N ASP A 159 0.53 7.79 -9.11
CA ASP A 159 -0.14 6.64 -9.71
C ASP A 159 -1.61 6.91 -9.99
N VAL A 160 -2.33 7.47 -9.02
CA VAL A 160 -3.76 7.79 -9.19
C VAL A 160 -3.96 8.88 -10.26
N ALA A 161 -3.11 9.90 -10.28
CA ALA A 161 -3.16 10.92 -11.33
C ALA A 161 -2.87 10.31 -12.70
N ARG A 162 -1.86 9.46 -12.81
CA ARG A 162 -1.49 8.76 -14.05
C ARG A 162 -2.64 7.88 -14.54
N MET A 163 -3.22 7.06 -13.68
CA MET A 163 -4.35 6.19 -14.01
C MET A 163 -5.58 6.95 -14.53
N LEU A 164 -5.84 8.16 -14.04
CA LEU A 164 -6.91 9.03 -14.55
C LEU A 164 -6.62 9.58 -15.96
N MET A 165 -5.34 9.71 -16.32
CA MET A 165 -4.89 10.33 -17.56
C MET A 165 -4.63 9.33 -18.69
N LEU A 166 -4.21 8.10 -18.37
CA LEU A 166 -3.94 7.05 -19.35
C LEU A 166 -5.09 6.88 -20.35
N THR A 167 -4.73 6.64 -21.61
CA THR A 167 -5.66 6.35 -22.69
C THR A 167 -6.25 4.94 -22.54
N GLN A 168 -7.34 4.67 -23.25
CA GLN A 168 -7.88 3.31 -23.33
C GLN A 168 -6.86 2.31 -23.89
N GLY A 169 -6.02 2.75 -24.85
CA GLY A 169 -4.96 1.93 -25.43
C GLY A 169 -3.94 1.50 -24.38
N GLU A 170 -3.42 2.47 -23.63
CA GLU A 170 -2.46 2.24 -22.55
C GLU A 170 -3.02 1.32 -21.45
N LEU A 171 -4.28 1.52 -21.05
CA LEU A 171 -4.93 0.71 -20.02
C LEU A 171 -5.24 -0.73 -20.48
N SER A 172 -5.64 -0.90 -21.74
CA SER A 172 -6.15 -2.18 -22.26
C SER A 172 -5.14 -3.32 -22.27
N VAL A 173 -3.83 -3.02 -22.18
CA VAL A 173 -2.74 -3.99 -22.17
C VAL A 173 -2.24 -4.31 -20.74
N THR A 174 -2.88 -3.73 -19.72
CA THR A 174 -2.50 -3.90 -18.30
C THR A 174 -3.38 -4.92 -17.57
N ASP A 175 -3.07 -5.17 -16.29
CA ASP A 175 -3.93 -5.95 -15.38
C ASP A 175 -4.96 -5.12 -14.61
N THR A 176 -5.29 -3.91 -15.10
CA THR A 176 -6.37 -3.05 -14.57
C THR A 176 -7.70 -3.80 -14.60
N SER A 177 -8.57 -3.62 -13.61
CA SER A 177 -9.90 -4.23 -13.60
C SER A 177 -10.75 -3.77 -14.78
N ASP A 178 -11.56 -4.67 -15.35
CA ASP A 178 -12.41 -4.35 -16.52
C ASP A 178 -13.42 -3.26 -16.20
N THR A 179 -13.91 -3.23 -14.95
CA THR A 179 -14.81 -2.18 -14.45
C THR A 179 -14.12 -0.81 -14.44
N ALA A 180 -12.85 -0.73 -14.06
CA ALA A 180 -12.08 0.50 -14.10
C ALA A 180 -11.71 0.94 -15.51
N ILE A 181 -11.31 0.01 -16.39
CA ILE A 181 -11.06 0.33 -17.81
C ILE A 181 -12.31 0.94 -18.44
N ALA A 182 -13.48 0.33 -18.22
CA ALA A 182 -14.75 0.82 -18.79
C ALA A 182 -15.15 2.20 -18.24
N ALA A 183 -14.93 2.45 -16.96
CA ALA A 183 -15.23 3.74 -16.33
C ALA A 183 -14.25 4.85 -16.77
N LEU A 184 -12.94 4.55 -16.81
CA LEU A 184 -11.91 5.49 -17.24
C LEU A 184 -12.05 5.86 -18.72
N ALA A 185 -12.46 4.91 -19.58
CA ALA A 185 -12.76 5.18 -20.99
C ALA A 185 -13.94 6.16 -21.19
N GLN A 186 -14.83 6.28 -20.21
CA GLN A 186 -15.96 7.21 -20.20
C GLN A 186 -15.72 8.44 -19.32
N SER A 187 -14.52 8.58 -18.77
CA SER A 187 -14.14 9.70 -17.92
C SER A 187 -14.20 11.02 -18.68
N GLY A 188 -14.79 12.03 -18.07
CA GLY A 188 -14.74 13.43 -18.50
C GLY A 188 -13.57 14.21 -17.88
N ILE A 189 -12.71 13.58 -17.09
CA ILE A 189 -11.60 14.25 -16.42
C ILE A 189 -10.53 14.64 -17.46
N GLU A 190 -10.33 15.95 -17.60
CA GLU A 190 -9.36 16.58 -18.48
C GLU A 190 -8.16 17.14 -17.68
N GLU A 191 -8.35 17.44 -16.39
CA GLU A 191 -7.30 17.98 -15.53
C GLU A 191 -7.23 17.26 -14.19
N VAL A 192 -6.03 16.85 -13.80
CA VAL A 192 -5.74 16.35 -12.44
C VAL A 192 -4.76 17.28 -11.76
N VAL A 193 -5.16 17.86 -10.62
CA VAL A 193 -4.29 18.69 -9.80
C VAL A 193 -3.70 17.86 -8.67
N ILE A 194 -2.39 17.63 -8.67
CA ILE A 194 -1.66 17.04 -7.54
C ILE A 194 -1.27 18.16 -6.59
N LEU A 195 -1.90 18.19 -5.41
CA LEU A 195 -1.79 19.25 -4.43
C LEU A 195 -0.81 18.89 -3.31
N GLY A 196 0.24 19.69 -3.20
CA GLY A 196 1.30 19.56 -2.22
C GLY A 196 1.31 20.64 -1.15
N ARG A 197 1.24 20.25 0.12
CA ARG A 197 1.32 21.23 1.23
C ARG A 197 2.69 21.87 1.41
N ARG A 198 3.76 21.24 0.93
CA ARG A 198 5.15 21.73 1.00
C ARG A 198 5.68 21.98 -0.42
N GLY A 199 6.95 22.38 -0.52
CA GLY A 199 7.62 22.62 -1.79
C GLY A 199 8.11 21.33 -2.47
N PRO A 200 8.63 21.45 -3.71
CA PRO A 200 9.10 20.31 -4.49
C PRO A 200 10.24 19.53 -3.82
N ALA A 201 11.11 20.20 -3.06
CA ALA A 201 12.21 19.56 -2.34
C ALA A 201 11.75 18.61 -1.21
N GLN A 202 10.51 18.75 -0.73
CA GLN A 202 9.93 17.89 0.33
C GLN A 202 8.91 16.88 -0.20
N ALA A 203 8.79 16.74 -1.52
CA ALA A 203 7.95 15.73 -2.13
C ALA A 203 8.47 14.32 -1.83
N ALA A 204 7.56 13.36 -1.72
CA ALA A 204 7.86 11.98 -1.32
C ALA A 204 7.76 10.99 -2.49
N TYR A 205 7.45 11.44 -3.70
CA TYR A 205 7.53 10.61 -4.88
C TYR A 205 8.99 10.32 -5.24
N THR A 206 9.23 9.19 -5.87
CA THR A 206 10.54 8.82 -6.39
C THR A 206 10.71 9.30 -7.84
N THR A 207 11.96 9.43 -8.27
CA THR A 207 12.33 10.01 -9.57
C THR A 207 11.73 9.30 -10.77
N PRO A 208 11.69 7.94 -10.84
CA PRO A 208 11.06 7.25 -11.97
C PRO A 208 9.58 7.61 -12.13
N GLU A 209 8.81 7.57 -11.04
CA GLU A 209 7.38 7.83 -11.02
C GLU A 209 7.07 9.27 -11.44
N LEU A 210 7.89 10.23 -11.00
CA LEU A 210 7.76 11.62 -11.46
C LEU A 210 8.02 11.75 -12.96
N ARG A 211 9.07 11.10 -13.50
CA ARG A 211 9.41 11.19 -14.93
C ARG A 211 8.32 10.61 -15.83
N GLU A 212 7.71 9.50 -15.39
CA GLU A 212 6.62 8.81 -16.12
C GLU A 212 5.41 9.71 -16.38
N LEU A 213 5.16 10.75 -15.55
CA LEU A 213 4.10 11.73 -15.85
C LEU A 213 4.36 12.47 -17.16
N GLY A 214 5.62 12.72 -17.50
CA GLY A 214 6.00 13.36 -18.76
C GLY A 214 6.03 12.43 -19.98
N GLU A 215 5.71 11.15 -19.80
CA GLU A 215 5.67 10.12 -20.84
C GLU A 215 4.23 9.74 -21.25
N LEU A 216 3.22 10.34 -20.61
CA LEU A 216 1.80 10.13 -20.91
C LEU A 216 1.46 10.49 -22.37
N GLU A 217 0.72 9.63 -23.06
CA GLU A 217 0.43 9.79 -24.50
C GLU A 217 -0.42 11.03 -24.84
N ASP A 218 -1.36 11.40 -23.97
CA ASP A 218 -2.32 12.48 -24.20
C ASP A 218 -2.51 13.40 -22.98
N ALA A 219 -1.44 13.62 -22.20
CA ALA A 219 -1.47 14.57 -21.09
C ALA A 219 -0.18 15.38 -20.96
N ASP A 220 -0.32 16.70 -20.83
CA ASP A 220 0.79 17.59 -20.51
C ASP A 220 1.00 17.71 -18.98
N VAL A 221 2.25 17.72 -18.53
CA VAL A 221 2.59 18.09 -17.14
C VAL A 221 2.76 19.60 -17.06
N VAL A 222 1.99 20.24 -16.17
CA VAL A 222 1.98 21.69 -15.99
C VAL A 222 2.38 22.03 -14.57
N VAL A 223 3.30 22.98 -14.44
CA VAL A 223 3.76 23.49 -13.13
C VAL A 223 3.88 25.00 -13.23
N ASP A 224 3.38 25.72 -12.24
CA ASP A 224 3.57 27.17 -12.18
C ASP A 224 5.04 27.48 -11.85
N PRO A 225 5.76 28.30 -12.67
CA PRO A 225 7.12 28.72 -12.35
C PRO A 225 7.28 29.36 -10.96
N ALA A 226 6.23 29.98 -10.42
CA ALA A 226 6.25 30.55 -9.07
C ALA A 226 6.24 29.48 -7.96
N ASP A 227 5.72 28.28 -8.23
CA ASP A 227 5.63 27.18 -7.27
C ASP A 227 6.93 26.37 -7.15
N VAL A 228 7.87 26.56 -8.08
CA VAL A 228 9.17 25.85 -8.12
C VAL A 228 10.35 26.70 -7.68
N VAL A 229 10.10 27.95 -7.29
CA VAL A 229 11.09 28.81 -6.64
C VAL A 229 11.34 28.28 -5.23
N LEU A 230 12.55 27.79 -4.98
CA LEU A 230 12.93 27.26 -3.68
C LEU A 230 13.13 28.38 -2.65
N ASP A 231 12.71 28.15 -1.42
CA ASP A 231 13.13 28.99 -0.30
C ASP A 231 14.62 28.76 0.03
N ALA A 232 15.22 29.72 0.74
CA ALA A 232 16.64 29.70 1.04
C ALA A 232 17.08 28.44 1.83
N ALA A 233 16.23 27.90 2.71
CA ALA A 233 16.58 26.69 3.47
C ALA A 233 16.49 25.44 2.60
N SER A 234 15.51 25.35 1.69
CA SER A 234 15.43 24.24 0.72
C SER A 234 16.63 24.26 -0.23
N ALA A 235 16.99 25.42 -0.76
CA ALA A 235 18.14 25.58 -1.65
C ALA A 235 19.45 25.18 -0.94
N ALA A 236 19.69 25.70 0.27
CA ALA A 236 20.88 25.36 1.06
C ALA A 236 20.95 23.88 1.42
N TRP A 237 19.80 23.25 1.73
CA TRP A 237 19.75 21.81 2.00
C TRP A 237 20.13 20.99 0.77
N LEU A 238 19.58 21.32 -0.41
CA LEU A 238 19.91 20.63 -1.66
C LEU A 238 21.39 20.79 -2.05
N GLU A 239 22.00 21.93 -1.76
CA GLU A 239 23.43 22.15 -2.01
C GLU A 239 24.35 21.40 -1.03
N GLY A 240 23.87 21.10 0.18
CA GLY A 240 24.63 20.42 1.22
C GLY A 240 24.80 18.91 0.98
N ASP A 241 25.85 18.32 1.56
CA ASP A 241 26.17 16.89 1.39
C ASP A 241 25.08 15.93 1.91
N ASP A 242 24.24 16.41 2.84
CA ASP A 242 23.16 15.63 3.48
C ASP A 242 21.89 15.49 2.62
N ALA A 243 21.77 16.21 1.50
CA ALA A 243 20.59 16.10 0.65
C ALA A 243 20.54 14.76 -0.09
N ASP A 244 19.34 14.15 -0.09
CA ASP A 244 19.05 12.97 -0.89
C ASP A 244 19.20 13.32 -2.38
N ARG A 245 20.00 12.53 -3.11
CA ARG A 245 20.13 12.63 -4.57
C ARG A 245 18.76 12.61 -5.25
N THR A 246 17.84 11.79 -4.75
CA THR A 246 16.46 11.68 -5.24
C THR A 246 15.75 13.04 -5.19
N ALA A 247 15.94 13.80 -4.10
CA ALA A 247 15.29 15.10 -3.95
C ALA A 247 15.86 16.13 -4.93
N ARG A 248 17.18 16.14 -5.16
CA ARG A 248 17.82 17.00 -6.18
C ARG A 248 17.28 16.72 -7.57
N ASP A 249 17.33 15.45 -7.99
CA ASP A 249 16.87 15.01 -9.30
C ASP A 249 15.38 15.36 -9.50
N ASN A 250 14.57 15.19 -8.46
CA ASN A 250 13.14 15.53 -8.49
C ASN A 250 12.90 17.03 -8.66
N VAL A 251 13.63 17.89 -7.95
CA VAL A 251 13.49 19.34 -8.09
C VAL A 251 13.87 19.78 -9.51
N GLU A 252 14.96 19.25 -10.05
CA GLU A 252 15.38 19.54 -11.43
C GLU A 252 14.28 19.17 -12.43
N ILE A 253 13.68 17.98 -12.33
CA ILE A 253 12.59 17.54 -13.20
C ILE A 253 11.36 18.46 -13.09
N VAL A 254 10.96 18.85 -11.89
CA VAL A 254 9.80 19.73 -11.70
C VAL A 254 10.08 21.12 -12.30
N GLN A 255 11.30 21.63 -12.17
CA GLN A 255 11.73 22.88 -12.80
C GLN A 255 11.77 22.76 -14.34
N GLU A 256 12.19 21.62 -14.88
CA GLU A 256 12.12 21.32 -16.31
C GLU A 256 10.68 21.34 -16.81
N TYR A 257 9.73 20.74 -16.07
CA TYR A 257 8.31 20.80 -16.41
C TYR A 257 7.77 22.23 -16.36
N ALA A 258 8.15 23.04 -15.37
CA ALA A 258 7.74 24.44 -15.27
C ALA A 258 8.26 25.30 -16.43
N ALA A 259 9.45 24.97 -16.97
CA ALA A 259 10.06 25.68 -18.10
C ALA A 259 9.58 25.18 -19.47
N ARG A 260 8.89 24.04 -19.52
CA ARG A 260 8.45 23.39 -20.76
C ARG A 260 7.19 24.04 -21.31
N THR A 261 7.18 24.32 -22.61
CA THR A 261 5.94 24.66 -23.32
C THR A 261 5.09 23.39 -23.47
N PRO A 262 3.83 23.36 -23.01
CA PRO A 262 2.94 22.21 -23.20
C PRO A 262 2.81 21.83 -24.68
N HIS A 263 2.69 20.53 -24.96
CA HIS A 263 2.56 20.00 -26.31
C HIS A 263 1.17 20.24 -26.92
N GLY A 264 0.20 20.65 -26.09
CA GLY A 264 -1.17 20.91 -26.51
C GLY A 264 -2.05 19.67 -26.47
N HIS A 265 -1.72 18.71 -25.59
CA HIS A 265 -2.53 17.53 -25.34
C HIS A 265 -3.92 17.89 -24.80
N ALA A 266 -4.87 16.98 -24.96
CA ALA A 266 -6.24 17.23 -24.51
C ALA A 266 -6.34 17.27 -22.98
N LYS A 267 -5.50 16.49 -22.28
CA LYS A 267 -5.48 16.42 -20.83
C LYS A 267 -4.24 17.07 -20.22
N ARG A 268 -4.27 17.28 -18.90
CA ARG A 268 -3.13 17.81 -18.14
C ARG A 268 -3.06 17.33 -16.70
N VAL A 269 -1.84 17.15 -16.23
CA VAL A 269 -1.51 16.92 -14.83
C VAL A 269 -0.85 18.19 -14.29
N VAL A 270 -1.50 18.85 -13.34
CA VAL A 270 -0.98 20.08 -12.71
C VAL A 270 -0.31 19.72 -11.40
N LEU A 271 0.98 20.02 -11.24
CA LEU A 271 1.67 19.92 -9.96
C LEU A 271 1.56 21.28 -9.24
N ARG A 272 0.86 21.31 -8.11
CA ARG A 272 0.72 22.51 -7.27
C ARG A 272 1.42 22.29 -5.95
N PHE A 273 2.24 23.24 -5.54
CA PHE A 273 3.02 23.16 -4.30
C PHE A 273 2.59 24.26 -3.33
N LEU A 274 3.08 24.14 -2.09
CA LEU A 274 2.82 25.13 -1.05
C LEU A 274 1.34 25.46 -0.89
N ALA A 275 0.46 24.46 -0.92
CA ALA A 275 -0.97 24.66 -0.75
C ALA A 275 -1.61 23.54 0.07
N SER A 276 -2.47 23.90 1.02
CA SER A 276 -3.19 22.95 1.89
C SER A 276 -4.69 23.04 1.71
N PRO A 277 -5.40 21.90 1.72
CA PRO A 277 -6.86 21.91 1.70
C PRO A 277 -7.40 22.49 3.01
N VAL A 278 -8.40 23.36 2.90
CA VAL A 278 -9.09 24.00 4.02
C VAL A 278 -10.49 23.40 4.20
N GLU A 279 -11.22 23.25 3.10
CA GLU A 279 -12.59 22.76 3.09
C GLU A 279 -12.91 22.17 1.72
N ILE A 280 -13.62 21.04 1.71
CA ILE A 280 -14.21 20.48 0.49
C ILE A 280 -15.61 21.06 0.35
N LEU A 281 -15.85 21.75 -0.75
CA LEU A 281 -17.06 22.51 -1.00
C LEU A 281 -18.09 21.66 -1.73
N GLY A 282 -19.35 21.84 -1.38
CA GLY A 282 -20.49 21.18 -2.01
C GLY A 282 -21.64 20.96 -1.04
N THR A 283 -22.82 20.68 -1.57
CA THR A 283 -24.01 20.36 -0.76
C THR A 283 -24.26 18.85 -0.73
N ASP A 284 -24.49 18.25 -1.90
CA ASP A 284 -24.80 16.82 -2.03
C ASP A 284 -23.60 15.99 -2.53
N ARG A 285 -22.60 16.66 -3.10
CA ARG A 285 -21.38 16.08 -3.66
C ARG A 285 -20.30 17.15 -3.74
N VAL A 286 -19.07 16.73 -4.00
CA VAL A 286 -17.95 17.64 -4.24
C VAL A 286 -18.22 18.53 -5.46
N GLU A 287 -18.06 19.84 -5.27
CA GLU A 287 -18.17 20.89 -6.29
C GLU A 287 -16.90 21.75 -6.36
N GLY A 288 -16.07 21.73 -5.30
CA GLY A 288 -14.77 22.39 -5.30
C GLY A 288 -13.94 22.07 -4.07
N LEU A 289 -12.71 22.55 -4.07
CA LEU A 289 -11.79 22.47 -2.95
C LEU A 289 -11.27 23.87 -2.63
N ARG A 290 -11.55 24.36 -1.42
CA ARG A 290 -10.89 25.55 -0.90
C ARG A 290 -9.51 25.16 -0.40
N ILE A 291 -8.50 25.89 -0.85
CA ILE A 291 -7.11 25.71 -0.43
C ILE A 291 -6.55 27.03 0.10
N VAL A 292 -5.52 26.94 0.92
CA VAL A 292 -4.74 28.08 1.41
C VAL A 292 -3.30 27.95 0.96
N ARG A 293 -2.71 29.05 0.50
CA ARG A 293 -1.29 29.12 0.18
C ARG A 293 -0.47 28.98 1.46
N ASN A 294 0.65 28.30 1.35
CA ASN A 294 1.60 28.09 2.42
C ASN A 294 2.92 28.78 2.11
N GLU A 295 3.65 29.05 3.17
CA GLU A 295 5.10 29.29 3.14
C GLU A 295 5.80 28.20 3.96
N LEU A 296 7.08 27.97 3.67
CA LEU A 296 7.90 27.06 4.45
C LEU A 296 8.56 27.82 5.59
N VAL A 297 8.38 27.30 6.81
CA VAL A 297 9.06 27.78 8.01
C VAL A 297 9.96 26.70 8.57
N VAL A 298 11.14 27.08 9.03
CA VAL A 298 12.06 26.18 9.70
C VAL A 298 11.61 26.05 11.15
N GLY A 299 11.18 24.86 11.53
CA GLY A 299 10.83 24.50 12.90
C GLY A 299 12.06 24.17 13.74
N GLU A 300 11.82 23.78 14.99
CA GLU A 300 12.86 23.28 15.88
C GLU A 300 13.62 22.10 15.23
N HIS A 301 14.93 22.05 15.44
CA HIS A 301 15.85 21.08 14.85
C HIS A 301 16.02 21.14 13.32
N GLY A 302 15.69 22.26 12.68
CA GLY A 302 15.94 22.47 11.24
C GLY A 302 14.90 21.83 10.32
N THR A 303 13.80 21.31 10.87
CA THR A 303 12.74 20.66 10.07
C THR A 303 11.85 21.70 9.40
N GLN A 304 11.72 21.66 8.07
CA GLN A 304 10.81 22.54 7.35
C GLN A 304 9.35 22.09 7.48
N ARG A 305 8.47 23.02 7.83
CA ARG A 305 7.02 22.83 7.98
C ARG A 305 6.27 23.86 7.14
N ALA A 306 5.09 23.48 6.66
CA ALA A 306 4.20 24.40 5.98
C ALA A 306 3.44 25.26 6.99
N ARG A 307 3.33 26.57 6.74
CA ARG A 307 2.51 27.52 7.49
C ARG A 307 1.57 28.23 6.51
N ALA A 308 0.28 28.26 6.80
CA ALA A 308 -0.72 28.94 5.99
C ALA A 308 -0.50 30.47 6.01
N THR A 309 -0.58 31.12 4.85
CA THR A 309 -0.43 32.57 4.69
C THR A 309 -1.75 33.33 4.89
N GLY A 310 -2.88 32.63 4.82
CA GLY A 310 -4.23 33.20 4.82
C GLY A 310 -4.73 33.58 3.43
N GLU A 311 -3.92 33.43 2.38
CA GLU A 311 -4.35 33.60 0.99
C GLU A 311 -5.09 32.34 0.54
N GLU A 312 -6.39 32.45 0.35
CA GLU A 312 -7.25 31.34 -0.05
C GLU A 312 -7.66 31.42 -1.53
N GLU A 313 -7.77 30.27 -2.18
CA GLU A 313 -8.33 30.11 -3.51
C GLU A 313 -9.27 28.90 -3.54
N VAL A 314 -10.16 28.86 -4.52
CA VAL A 314 -11.07 27.73 -4.75
C VAL A 314 -10.71 27.07 -6.07
N ILE A 315 -10.50 25.76 -6.03
CA ILE A 315 -10.36 24.91 -7.22
C ILE A 315 -11.70 24.24 -7.49
N ASP A 316 -12.37 24.61 -8.58
CA ASP A 316 -13.59 23.91 -9.01
C ASP A 316 -13.25 22.47 -9.42
N CYS A 317 -13.84 21.47 -8.77
CA CYS A 317 -13.56 20.07 -9.05
C CYS A 317 -14.72 19.18 -8.65
N SER A 318 -14.85 18.01 -9.28
CA SER A 318 -15.91 17.03 -8.95
C SER A 318 -15.41 15.83 -8.16
N LEU A 319 -14.09 15.67 -8.04
CA LEU A 319 -13.44 14.54 -7.39
C LEU A 319 -12.24 15.02 -6.57
N VAL A 320 -12.18 14.61 -5.31
CA VAL A 320 -11.04 14.81 -4.41
C VAL A 320 -10.54 13.46 -3.94
N LEU A 321 -9.28 13.15 -4.24
CA LEU A 321 -8.60 11.90 -3.91
C LEU A 321 -7.55 12.17 -2.83
N ARG A 322 -7.77 11.63 -1.63
CA ARG A 322 -6.91 11.88 -0.47
C ARG A 322 -5.76 10.87 -0.44
N SER A 323 -4.56 11.31 -0.80
CA SER A 323 -3.33 10.50 -0.84
C SER A 323 -2.32 10.97 0.22
N VAL A 324 -2.81 11.14 1.46
CA VAL A 324 -2.02 11.69 2.59
C VAL A 324 -1.41 10.61 3.49
N GLY A 325 -1.42 9.36 3.04
CA GLY A 325 -0.78 8.21 3.68
C GLY A 325 -1.78 7.19 4.23
N TYR A 326 -1.33 5.95 4.32
CA TYR A 326 -2.08 4.86 4.95
C TYR A 326 -1.96 4.95 6.49
N ARG A 327 -2.71 4.11 7.19
CA ARG A 327 -2.65 3.90 8.64
C ARG A 327 -2.90 2.42 8.94
N GLY A 328 -2.17 1.85 9.90
CA GLY A 328 -2.49 0.53 10.43
C GLY A 328 -3.83 0.51 11.17
N ALA A 329 -4.42 -0.67 11.28
CA ALA A 329 -5.53 -0.94 12.18
C ALA A 329 -5.00 -1.74 13.38
N GLY A 330 -5.50 -1.44 14.58
CA GLY A 330 -5.25 -2.28 15.74
C GLY A 330 -5.90 -3.65 15.58
N LEU A 331 -5.29 -4.67 16.18
CA LEU A 331 -5.83 -6.03 16.25
C LEU A 331 -6.09 -6.36 17.72
N GLU A 332 -7.25 -6.91 18.02
CA GLU A 332 -7.59 -7.29 19.39
C GLU A 332 -6.55 -8.25 19.99
N GLY A 333 -6.14 -7.96 21.24
CA GLY A 333 -5.08 -8.68 21.93
C GLY A 333 -3.67 -8.18 21.63
N LEU A 334 -3.48 -7.24 20.70
CA LEU A 334 -2.17 -6.62 20.44
C LEU A 334 -2.10 -5.17 20.92
N PRO A 335 -0.96 -4.77 21.50
CA PRO A 335 -0.69 -3.39 21.88
C PRO A 335 -0.42 -2.54 20.62
N PHE A 336 -1.07 -1.38 20.54
CA PHE A 336 -1.12 -0.55 19.33
C PHE A 336 -0.87 0.93 19.66
N ASP A 337 -0.05 1.59 18.85
CA ASP A 337 0.11 3.04 18.88
C ASP A 337 -0.87 3.66 17.90
N ASP A 338 -1.96 4.25 18.42
CA ASP A 338 -2.98 4.88 17.59
C ASP A 338 -2.48 6.11 16.82
N ALA A 339 -1.49 6.83 17.34
CA ALA A 339 -0.95 8.02 16.72
C ALA A 339 -0.02 7.67 15.55
N ALA A 340 0.84 6.67 15.74
CA ALA A 340 1.71 6.16 14.68
C ALA A 340 0.95 5.25 13.69
N GLY A 341 -0.12 4.60 14.15
CA GLY A 341 -0.86 3.60 13.38
C GLY A 341 -0.06 2.31 13.19
N THR A 342 0.64 1.86 14.23
CA THR A 342 1.56 0.70 14.21
C THR A 342 1.43 -0.14 15.47
N ILE A 343 1.80 -1.42 15.39
CA ILE A 343 1.96 -2.26 16.60
C ILE A 343 3.13 -1.73 17.42
N LEU A 344 2.96 -1.61 18.74
CA LEU A 344 4.03 -1.23 19.66
C LEU A 344 5.12 -2.29 19.64
N ASN A 345 6.35 -1.91 19.27
CA ASN A 345 7.46 -2.85 19.12
C ASN A 345 8.81 -2.20 19.39
N ASP A 346 9.80 -3.05 19.71
CA ASP A 346 11.23 -2.73 19.78
C ASP A 346 11.97 -3.63 18.78
N ASP A 347 12.46 -3.03 17.70
CA ASP A 347 13.06 -3.69 16.54
C ASP A 347 12.30 -4.91 15.99
N GLY A 348 10.97 -4.94 16.19
CA GLY A 348 10.08 -6.00 15.71
C GLY A 348 9.66 -7.03 16.76
N ARG A 349 10.21 -7.01 17.98
CA ARG A 349 9.62 -7.69 19.14
C ARG A 349 8.48 -6.84 19.68
N VAL A 350 7.26 -7.39 19.75
CA VAL A 350 6.08 -6.62 20.20
C VAL A 350 6.18 -6.33 21.69
N LEU A 351 5.94 -5.09 22.11
CA LEU A 351 6.03 -4.66 23.50
C LEU A 351 4.69 -4.73 24.20
N SER A 352 4.63 -5.23 25.43
CA SER A 352 3.38 -5.25 26.23
C SER A 352 2.77 -3.86 26.45
N GLU A 353 3.63 -2.87 26.72
CA GLU A 353 3.32 -1.46 26.89
C GLU A 353 4.53 -0.63 26.42
N PRO A 354 4.38 0.69 26.17
CA PRO A 354 5.51 1.55 25.83
C PRO A 354 6.65 1.45 26.86
N GLY A 355 7.86 1.13 26.41
CA GLY A 355 9.05 1.03 27.28
C GLY A 355 9.08 -0.17 28.23
N ARG A 356 8.17 -1.14 28.05
CA ARG A 356 8.16 -2.40 28.83
C ARG A 356 8.76 -3.56 28.06
N ALA A 357 8.85 -4.71 28.74
CA ALA A 357 9.39 -5.93 28.16
C ALA A 357 8.57 -6.41 26.95
N PRO A 358 9.24 -7.03 25.96
CA PRO A 358 8.57 -7.72 24.86
C PRO A 358 7.63 -8.83 25.32
N LEU A 359 6.57 -9.04 24.54
CA LEU A 359 5.70 -10.22 24.62
C LEU A 359 6.42 -11.42 23.98
N PRO A 360 6.72 -12.49 24.75
CA PRO A 360 7.40 -13.66 24.20
C PRO A 360 6.62 -14.27 23.03
N GLY A 361 7.32 -14.59 21.94
CA GLY A 361 6.70 -15.21 20.77
C GLY A 361 5.88 -14.25 19.89
N VAL A 362 5.83 -12.95 20.16
CA VAL A 362 5.03 -12.00 19.37
C VAL A 362 5.92 -10.99 18.65
N TYR A 363 5.83 -10.96 17.33
CA TYR A 363 6.67 -10.14 16.47
C TYR A 363 5.86 -9.36 15.44
N THR A 364 6.47 -8.35 14.83
CA THR A 364 5.86 -7.55 13.77
C THR A 364 6.88 -7.13 12.73
N ALA A 365 6.47 -7.05 11.47
CA ALA A 365 7.33 -6.58 10.38
C ALA A 365 6.55 -5.81 9.31
N GLY A 366 7.29 -5.14 8.42
CA GLY A 366 6.72 -4.35 7.33
C GLY A 366 6.07 -3.05 7.80
N TRP A 367 4.98 -2.65 7.15
CA TRP A 367 4.33 -1.36 7.42
C TRP A 367 3.62 -1.31 8.77
N ILE A 368 3.11 -2.42 9.29
CA ILE A 368 2.50 -2.44 10.61
C ILE A 368 3.54 -2.29 11.74
N LYS A 369 4.83 -2.57 11.46
CA LYS A 369 5.99 -2.28 12.33
C LYS A 369 6.48 -0.84 12.21
N ARG A 370 6.72 -0.37 10.97
CA ARG A 370 7.49 0.87 10.69
C ARG A 370 6.64 2.07 10.28
N GLY A 371 5.34 1.88 10.08
CA GLY A 371 4.47 2.80 9.36
C GLY A 371 4.53 2.60 7.83
N PRO A 372 3.57 3.18 7.09
CA PRO A 372 3.37 2.92 5.67
C PRO A 372 4.27 3.78 4.79
N SER A 373 5.57 3.53 4.91
CA SER A 373 6.60 4.19 4.10
C SER A 373 7.64 3.20 3.58
N GLY A 374 8.29 3.61 2.49
CA GLY A 374 9.29 2.82 1.79
C GLY A 374 8.71 1.89 0.73
N VAL A 375 9.59 1.46 -0.18
CA VAL A 375 9.26 0.59 -1.31
C VAL A 375 9.27 -0.89 -0.89
N ILE A 376 8.89 -1.79 -1.81
CA ILE A 376 8.86 -3.25 -1.57
C ILE A 376 10.18 -3.76 -0.98
N GLY A 377 11.33 -3.31 -1.51
CA GLY A 377 12.65 -3.72 -1.05
C GLY A 377 12.97 -3.34 0.40
N THR A 378 12.42 -2.23 0.92
CA THR A 378 12.59 -1.82 2.32
C THR A 378 11.99 -2.84 3.28
N ASN A 379 10.91 -3.52 2.87
CA ASN A 379 10.27 -4.54 3.68
C ASN A 379 11.11 -5.82 3.81
N LYS A 380 12.01 -6.10 2.87
CA LYS A 380 12.92 -7.26 2.97
C LYS A 380 13.86 -7.11 4.17
N LYS A 381 14.54 -5.97 4.29
CA LYS A 381 15.45 -5.70 5.41
C LYS A 381 14.70 -5.73 6.74
N CYS A 382 13.54 -5.09 6.81
CA CYS A 382 12.70 -5.05 8.00
C CYS A 382 12.22 -6.45 8.45
N ALA A 383 11.75 -7.28 7.51
CA ALA A 383 11.34 -8.66 7.80
C ALA A 383 12.53 -9.51 8.25
N HIS A 384 13.69 -9.33 7.61
CA HIS A 384 14.90 -10.05 7.98
C HIS A 384 15.34 -9.76 9.42
N GLU A 385 15.39 -8.48 9.82
CA GLU A 385 15.73 -8.08 11.19
C GLU A 385 14.77 -8.69 12.22
N THR A 386 13.48 -8.68 11.92
CA THR A 386 12.47 -9.29 12.80
C THR A 386 12.67 -10.80 12.96
N VAL A 387 13.00 -11.48 11.86
CA VAL A 387 13.30 -12.92 11.89
C VAL A 387 14.60 -13.23 12.62
N ASP A 388 15.63 -12.38 12.52
CA ASP A 388 16.87 -12.57 13.29
C ASP A 388 16.56 -12.55 14.79
N HIS A 389 15.75 -11.61 15.26
CA HIS A 389 15.31 -11.55 16.65
C HIS A 389 14.48 -12.76 17.08
N LEU A 390 13.61 -13.28 16.21
CA LEU A 390 12.89 -14.52 16.49
C LEU A 390 13.86 -15.70 16.67
N LEU A 391 14.85 -15.83 15.79
CA LEU A 391 15.84 -16.90 15.86
C LEU A 391 16.74 -16.79 17.09
N GLU A 392 17.14 -15.58 17.48
CA GLU A 392 17.84 -15.30 18.74
C GLU A 392 17.02 -15.77 19.96
N ASP A 393 15.73 -15.45 19.98
CA ASP A 393 14.83 -15.80 21.07
C ASP A 393 14.56 -17.32 21.12
N LEU A 394 14.51 -17.97 19.94
CA LEU A 394 14.44 -19.42 19.83
C LEU A 394 15.70 -20.09 20.40
N GLU A 395 16.89 -19.62 20.03
CA GLU A 395 18.17 -20.12 20.55
C GLU A 395 18.32 -19.91 22.06
N ALA A 396 17.80 -18.79 22.57
CA ALA A 396 17.76 -18.49 24.00
C ALA A 396 16.74 -19.34 24.78
N GLY A 397 15.86 -20.07 24.10
CA GLY A 397 14.85 -20.92 24.73
C GLY A 397 13.74 -20.14 25.45
N VAL A 398 13.45 -18.90 25.01
CA VAL A 398 12.43 -18.04 25.64
C VAL A 398 11.03 -18.19 25.02
N LEU A 399 10.93 -18.92 23.91
CA LEU A 399 9.64 -19.19 23.26
C LEU A 399 8.88 -20.30 23.99
N ALA A 400 7.58 -20.07 24.22
CA ALA A 400 6.72 -21.05 24.85
C ALA A 400 6.46 -22.25 23.92
N GLN A 401 6.21 -23.41 24.53
CA GLN A 401 5.70 -24.57 23.81
C GLN A 401 4.19 -24.42 23.61
N PRO A 402 3.68 -24.48 22.36
CA PRO A 402 2.26 -24.35 22.12
C PRO A 402 1.50 -25.57 22.68
N PRO A 403 0.37 -25.38 23.36
CA PRO A 403 -0.45 -26.48 23.88
C PRO A 403 -1.12 -27.33 22.79
N ALA A 404 -1.24 -26.82 21.56
CA ALA A 404 -1.94 -27.49 20.47
C ALA A 404 -1.15 -27.46 19.15
N GLY A 405 -1.40 -28.47 18.31
CA GLY A 405 -0.72 -28.70 17.03
C GLY A 405 -1.47 -28.16 15.81
N ALA A 406 -0.98 -28.54 14.63
CA ALA A 406 -1.56 -28.14 13.34
C ALA A 406 -2.92 -28.81 13.07
N GLN A 407 -3.10 -30.05 13.57
CA GLN A 407 -4.36 -30.78 13.41
C GLN A 407 -5.47 -30.14 14.23
N GLU A 408 -5.17 -29.71 15.45
CA GLU A 408 -6.12 -29.00 16.31
C GLU A 408 -6.48 -27.63 15.73
N LEU A 409 -5.52 -26.94 15.12
CA LEU A 409 -5.76 -25.68 14.41
C LEU A 409 -6.70 -25.88 13.21
N ASP A 410 -6.47 -26.93 12.42
CA ASP A 410 -7.35 -27.29 11.31
C ASP A 410 -8.78 -27.57 11.80
N ALA A 411 -8.92 -28.33 12.89
CA ALA A 411 -10.21 -28.63 13.49
C ALA A 411 -10.92 -27.37 14.01
N LEU A 412 -10.17 -26.43 14.61
CA LEU A 412 -10.71 -25.14 15.07
C LEU A 412 -11.27 -24.31 13.92
N LEU A 413 -10.51 -24.18 12.83
CA LEU A 413 -10.94 -23.41 11.65
C LEU A 413 -12.14 -24.07 10.95
N ASP A 414 -12.16 -25.39 10.83
CA ASP A 414 -13.28 -26.13 10.26
C ASP A 414 -14.54 -26.00 11.12
N ALA A 415 -14.42 -26.09 12.44
CA ALA A 415 -15.54 -25.92 13.37
C ALA A 415 -16.17 -24.52 13.30
N ARG A 416 -15.39 -23.51 12.90
CA ARG A 416 -15.86 -22.13 12.65
C ARG A 416 -16.39 -21.91 11.24
N GLY A 417 -16.37 -22.92 10.38
CA GLY A 417 -16.84 -22.83 9.00
C GLY A 417 -15.94 -21.99 8.09
N ALA A 418 -14.66 -21.85 8.43
CA ALA A 418 -13.71 -21.09 7.61
C ALA A 418 -13.57 -21.76 6.23
N THR A 419 -13.91 -21.02 5.17
CA THR A 419 -13.65 -21.48 3.78
C THR A 419 -12.22 -21.16 3.41
N ARG A 420 -11.28 -21.92 3.97
CA ARG A 420 -9.85 -21.76 3.71
C ARG A 420 -9.48 -22.14 2.28
N ILE A 421 -8.47 -21.47 1.75
CA ILE A 421 -7.81 -21.85 0.51
C ILE A 421 -6.31 -22.07 0.78
N ASP A 422 -5.78 -23.15 0.21
CA ASP A 422 -4.35 -23.44 0.25
C ASP A 422 -3.64 -22.79 -0.96
N PHE A 423 -2.31 -22.90 -1.00
CA PHE A 423 -1.53 -22.30 -2.08
C PHE A 423 -1.84 -22.92 -3.45
N PRO A 424 -2.01 -24.26 -3.60
CA PRO A 424 -2.50 -24.85 -4.86
C PRO A 424 -3.88 -24.35 -5.29
N ALA A 425 -4.79 -24.04 -4.36
CA ALA A 425 -6.08 -23.42 -4.69
C ALA A 425 -5.92 -21.99 -5.19
N TRP A 426 -5.00 -21.22 -4.61
CA TRP A 426 -4.60 -19.93 -5.17
C TRP A 426 -4.01 -20.08 -6.59
N GLU A 427 -3.16 -21.07 -6.85
CA GLU A 427 -2.57 -21.29 -8.18
C GLU A 427 -3.63 -21.56 -9.26
N ARG A 428 -4.76 -22.21 -8.92
CA ARG A 428 -5.91 -22.38 -9.83
C ARG A 428 -6.62 -21.07 -10.18
N ILE A 429 -6.66 -20.12 -9.23
CA ILE A 429 -7.13 -18.76 -9.48
C ILE A 429 -6.12 -18.06 -10.40
N ASP A 430 -4.83 -18.11 -10.04
CA ASP A 430 -3.75 -17.46 -10.76
C ASP A 430 -3.72 -17.87 -12.24
N GLU A 431 -3.75 -19.18 -12.50
CA GLU A 431 -3.79 -19.77 -13.84
C GLU A 431 -4.99 -19.27 -14.65
N HIS A 432 -6.18 -19.24 -14.05
CA HIS A 432 -7.39 -18.75 -14.72
C HIS A 432 -7.28 -17.28 -15.11
N GLU A 433 -6.83 -16.43 -14.19
CA GLU A 433 -6.66 -15.01 -14.45
C GLU A 433 -5.63 -14.77 -15.55
N THR A 434 -4.49 -15.48 -15.52
CA THR A 434 -3.42 -15.33 -16.52
C THR A 434 -3.85 -15.86 -17.88
N THR A 435 -4.47 -17.04 -17.98
CA THR A 435 -4.94 -17.60 -19.26
C THR A 435 -6.03 -16.72 -19.87
N THR A 436 -6.93 -16.16 -19.05
CA THR A 436 -7.94 -15.20 -19.53
C THR A 436 -7.30 -13.92 -20.04
N GLY A 437 -6.26 -13.42 -19.36
CA GLY A 437 -5.48 -12.26 -19.80
C GLY A 437 -4.74 -12.50 -21.11
N GLU A 438 -4.03 -13.62 -21.24
CA GLU A 438 -3.24 -13.95 -22.43
C GLU A 438 -4.12 -13.98 -23.68
N ALA A 439 -5.33 -14.53 -23.60
CA ALA A 439 -6.31 -14.52 -24.69
C ALA A 439 -6.72 -13.11 -25.14
N GLN A 440 -6.50 -12.09 -24.31
CA GLN A 440 -6.82 -10.68 -24.56
C GLN A 440 -5.57 -9.80 -24.75
N GLY A 441 -4.36 -10.38 -24.73
CA GLY A 441 -3.11 -9.61 -24.80
C GLY A 441 -2.75 -8.87 -23.50
N ARG A 442 -3.25 -9.32 -22.36
CA ARG A 442 -3.02 -8.74 -21.02
C ARG A 442 -2.25 -9.73 -20.13
N PRO A 443 -1.51 -9.26 -19.10
CA PRO A 443 -0.84 -10.15 -18.15
C PRO A 443 -1.80 -11.05 -17.37
N ARG A 444 -3.01 -10.55 -17.07
CA ARG A 444 -4.12 -11.28 -16.44
C ARG A 444 -5.41 -10.47 -16.49
N VAL A 445 -6.55 -11.15 -16.31
CA VAL A 445 -7.84 -10.53 -15.96
C VAL A 445 -8.23 -11.01 -14.56
N LYS A 446 -8.32 -10.09 -13.60
CA LYS A 446 -8.55 -10.43 -12.20
C LYS A 446 -10.02 -10.78 -11.92
N LEU A 447 -10.25 -11.82 -11.13
CA LEU A 447 -11.57 -12.09 -10.57
C LEU A 447 -11.85 -11.09 -9.45
N LEU A 448 -12.87 -10.25 -9.65
CA LEU A 448 -13.14 -9.12 -8.77
C LEU A 448 -13.92 -9.51 -7.51
N ARG A 449 -14.67 -10.62 -7.52
CA ARG A 449 -15.54 -10.99 -6.38
C ARG A 449 -14.97 -12.16 -5.61
N ARG A 450 -15.10 -12.08 -4.27
CA ARG A 450 -14.67 -13.16 -3.36
C ARG A 450 -15.37 -14.48 -3.68
N GLU A 451 -16.65 -14.45 -4.03
CA GLU A 451 -17.42 -15.63 -4.44
C GLU A 451 -16.78 -16.32 -5.65
N HIS A 452 -16.49 -15.57 -6.72
CA HIS A 452 -15.86 -16.11 -7.93
C HIS A 452 -14.44 -16.65 -7.65
N LEU A 453 -13.67 -15.96 -6.80
CA LEU A 453 -12.36 -16.44 -6.36
C LEU A 453 -12.48 -17.80 -5.67
N LEU A 454 -13.45 -17.96 -4.76
CA LEU A 454 -13.68 -19.21 -4.02
C LEU A 454 -14.23 -20.33 -4.91
N GLU A 455 -15.13 -20.02 -5.85
CA GLU A 455 -15.62 -20.97 -6.85
C GLU A 455 -14.47 -21.50 -7.70
N ARG A 456 -13.61 -20.60 -8.18
CA ARG A 456 -12.45 -20.97 -8.98
C ARG A 456 -11.42 -21.77 -8.17
N ALA A 457 -11.16 -21.36 -6.94
CA ALA A 457 -10.30 -22.09 -6.01
C ALA A 457 -10.78 -23.53 -5.79
N ARG A 458 -12.09 -23.80 -5.76
CA ARG A 458 -12.63 -25.16 -5.57
C ARG A 458 -12.54 -26.06 -6.81
N GLY A 459 -12.08 -25.54 -7.96
CA GLY A 459 -12.03 -26.29 -9.21
C GLY A 459 -13.40 -26.38 -9.92
N GLY A 460 -14.33 -25.47 -9.59
CA GLY A 460 -15.57 -25.32 -10.33
C GLY A 460 -15.28 -24.88 -11.77
N SER A 461 -15.87 -25.63 -12.71
CA SER A 461 -15.76 -25.46 -14.16
C SER A 461 -16.36 -24.15 -14.66
#